data_AF-A0A961HN63-F1
#
_entry.id   AF-A0A961HN63-F1
#
_cell.length_a   1.000
_cell.length_b   1.000
_cell.length_c   1.000
_cell.angle_alpha   90.00
_cell.angle_beta   90.00
_cell.angle_gamma   90.00
#
_symmetry.space_group_name_H-M   'P 1'
#
loop_
_entity.id
_entity.type
_entity.pdbx_description
1 polymer ?
#
loop_
_entity_poly.entity_id
_entity_poly.type
_entity_poly.pdbx_seq_one_letter_code
_entity_poly.pdbx_strand_id
1 'polypeptide(L)' 'APEKEIPFAKPGSLTRVYAVASGKGGVGKSSVTANLAAALAEQGLKVGVVDADIYGFSIPRMLGVSGQPTQVDDMILP' A
#
# COMPACT_ATOMS: atom_id res chain seq x y z
N ALA A 1 26.25 10.13 1.69
CA ALA A 1 25.00 10.17 2.46
C ALA A 1 24.89 8.88 3.25
N PRO A 2 24.27 8.88 4.46
CA PRO A 2 24.00 7.63 5.15
C PRO A 2 23.17 6.71 4.24
N GLU A 3 23.42 5.41 4.33
CA GLU A 3 22.67 4.40 3.58
C GLU A 3 21.18 4.46 3.97
N LYS A 4 20.29 4.37 2.98
CA LYS A 4 18.84 4.38 3.24
C LYS A 4 18.45 3.06 3.88
N GLU A 5 18.20 3.10 5.18
CA GLU A 5 17.76 1.94 5.95
C GLU A 5 16.25 1.70 5.79
N ILE A 6 15.83 0.45 5.62
CA ILE A 6 14.40 0.07 5.57
C ILE A 6 13.95 -0.29 7.00
N PRO A 7 13.11 0.52 7.66
CA PRO A 7 12.74 0.29 9.05
C PRO A 7 12.07 -1.07 9.29
N PHE A 8 11.33 -1.57 8.30
CA PHE A 8 10.61 -2.84 8.37
C PHE A 8 11.51 -4.07 8.31
N ALA A 9 12.77 -3.93 7.90
CA ALA A 9 13.75 -5.03 7.84
C ALA A 9 14.48 -5.25 9.17
N LYS A 10 14.28 -4.38 10.17
CA LYS A 10 14.95 -4.49 11.47
C LYS A 10 14.43 -5.68 12.29
N PRO A 11 15.31 -6.34 13.07
CA PRO A 11 14.88 -7.28 14.09
C PRO A 11 13.85 -6.65 15.03
N GLY A 12 12.74 -7.35 15.29
CA GLY A 12 11.65 -6.86 16.13
C GLY A 12 10.58 -6.04 15.40
N SER A 13 10.76 -5.74 14.11
CA SER A 13 9.65 -5.20 13.29
C SER A 13 8.53 -6.24 13.19
N LEU A 14 7.32 -5.84 13.59
CA LEU A 14 6.11 -6.66 13.43
C LEU A 14 5.47 -6.48 12.05
N THR A 15 5.93 -5.50 11.26
CA THR A 15 5.37 -5.17 9.95
C THR A 15 5.82 -6.19 8.91
N ARG A 16 4.86 -6.88 8.31
CA ARG A 16 5.09 -7.75 7.15
C ARG A 16 4.79 -6.97 5.87
N VAL A 17 5.72 -7.02 4.92
CA VAL A 17 5.58 -6.34 3.62
C VAL A 17 5.29 -7.38 2.55
N TYR A 18 4.18 -7.23 1.85
CA TYR A 18 3.77 -8.10 0.74
C TYR A 18 3.81 -7.32 -0.56
N ALA A 19 4.51 -7.85 -1.56
CA ALA A 19 4.52 -7.29 -2.92
C ALA A 19 3.51 -8.05 -3.78
N VAL A 20 2.53 -7.34 -4.35
CA VAL A 20 1.56 -7.90 -5.30
C VAL A 20 1.87 -7.37 -6.69
N ALA A 21 2.23 -8.27 -7.60
CA ALA A 21 2.67 -7.93 -8.97
C ALA A 21 1.93 -8.76 -10.02
N SER A 22 1.95 -8.29 -11.28
CA SER A 22 1.34 -8.97 -12.42
C SER A 22 2.13 -8.73 -13.70
N GLY A 23 2.21 -9.74 -14.57
CA GLY A 23 2.88 -9.62 -15.87
C GLY A 23 2.09 -8.88 -16.96
N LYS A 24 0.81 -8.55 -16.73
CA LYS A 24 -0.06 -7.85 -17.69
C LYS A 24 -1.13 -7.04 -16.96
N GLY A 25 -1.59 -5.95 -17.57
CA GLY A 25 -2.75 -5.19 -17.12
C GLY A 25 -4.04 -6.01 -17.17
N GLY A 26 -4.96 -5.76 -16.24
CA GLY A 26 -6.29 -6.37 -16.22
C GLY A 26 -6.39 -7.77 -15.58
N VAL A 27 -5.28 -8.34 -15.06
CA VAL A 27 -5.31 -9.67 -14.42
C VAL A 27 -5.89 -9.67 -12.99
N GLY A 28 -6.25 -8.50 -12.46
CA GLY A 28 -6.86 -8.38 -11.13
C GLY A 28 -5.90 -8.08 -9.98
N LYS A 29 -4.64 -7.65 -10.23
CA LYS A 29 -3.68 -7.21 -9.20
C LYS A 29 -4.30 -6.30 -8.14
N SER A 30 -4.97 -5.23 -8.57
CA SER A 30 -5.56 -4.25 -7.64
C SER A 30 -6.73 -4.84 -6.85
N SER A 31 -7.55 -5.67 -7.49
CA SER A 31 -8.65 -6.37 -6.81
C SER A 31 -8.15 -7.31 -5.72
N VAL A 32 -7.12 -8.10 -6.00
CA VAL A 32 -6.49 -8.99 -5.02
C VAL A 32 -5.90 -8.17 -3.88
N THR A 33 -5.19 -7.08 -4.20
CA THR A 33 -4.57 -6.20 -3.20
C THR A 33 -5.61 -5.58 -2.26
N ALA A 34 -6.69 -5.00 -2.80
CA ALA A 34 -7.74 -4.37 -2.01
C ALA A 34 -8.47 -5.37 -1.09
N ASN A 35 -8.83 -6.55 -1.61
CA ASN A 35 -9.52 -7.57 -0.81
C ASN A 35 -8.61 -8.20 0.24
N LEU A 36 -7.32 -8.43 -0.08
CA LEU A 36 -6.35 -8.91 0.90
C LEU A 36 -6.20 -7.90 2.04
N ALA A 37 -6.11 -6.61 1.72
CA ALA A 37 -6.02 -5.56 2.73
C ALA A 37 -7.26 -5.51 3.62
N ALA A 38 -8.47 -5.58 3.02
CA ALA A 38 -9.73 -5.62 3.75
C ALA A 38 -9.80 -6.84 4.69
N ALA A 39 -9.48 -8.03 4.19
CA ALA A 39 -9.51 -9.26 4.98
C ALA A 39 -8.50 -9.25 6.15
N LEU A 40 -7.31 -8.69 5.96
CA LEU A 40 -6.33 -8.52 7.04
C LEU A 40 -6.81 -7.50 8.08
N ALA A 41 -7.45 -6.41 7.63
CA ALA A 41 -8.03 -5.41 8.52
C ALA A 41 -9.22 -5.97 9.33
N GLU A 42 -10.07 -6.81 8.72
CA GLU A 42 -11.17 -7.53 9.41
C GLU A 42 -10.65 -8.46 10.51
N GLN A 43 -9.43 -8.99 10.37
CA GLN A 43 -8.75 -9.77 11.42
C GLN A 43 -8.15 -8.90 12.54
N GLY A 44 -8.35 -7.58 12.51
CA GLY A 44 -7.85 -6.64 13.52
C GLY A 44 -6.40 -6.21 13.31
N LEU A 45 -5.79 -6.50 12.16
CA LEU A 45 -4.42 -6.08 11.86
C LEU A 45 -4.38 -4.61 11.40
N LYS A 46 -3.29 -3.91 11.72
CA LYS A 46 -2.99 -2.61 11.12
C LYS A 46 -2.46 -2.82 9.71
N VAL A 47 -3.21 -2.36 8.72
CA VAL A 47 -2.90 -2.56 7.30
C VAL A 47 -2.68 -1.21 6.62
N GLY A 48 -1.59 -1.12 5.87
CA GLY A 48 -1.34 -0.03 4.92
C GLY A 48 -1.27 -0.59 3.51
N VAL A 49 -1.79 0.15 2.53
CA VAL A 49 -1.69 -0.19 1.11
C VAL A 49 -0.98 0.93 0.37
N VAL A 50 0.02 0.57 -0.43
CA VAL A 50 0.74 1.49 -1.31
C VAL A 50 0.48 1.06 -2.74
N ASP A 51 -0.17 1.92 -3.52
CA ASP A 51 -0.38 1.68 -4.95
C ASP A 51 0.80 2.29 -5.73
N ALA A 52 1.65 1.42 -6.26
CA ALA A 52 2.82 1.78 -7.06
C ALA A 52 2.50 1.81 -8.57
N ASP A 53 1.23 1.69 -8.96
CA ASP A 53 0.80 1.70 -10.36
C ASP A 53 0.64 3.14 -10.88
N ILE A 54 1.66 3.62 -11.61
CA ILE A 54 1.73 5.01 -12.11
C ILE A 54 0.65 5.31 -13.15
N TYR A 55 0.24 4.31 -13.95
CA TYR A 55 -0.69 4.50 -15.07
C TYR A 55 -2.11 4.00 -14.77
N GLY A 56 -2.28 3.12 -13.78
CA GLY A 56 -3.51 2.40 -13.49
C GLY A 56 -3.99 2.53 -12.04
N PHE A 57 -3.71 3.67 -11.39
CA PHE A 57 -4.06 3.91 -9.99
C PHE A 57 -5.55 3.67 -9.74
N SER A 58 -5.84 2.63 -8.97
CA SER A 58 -7.21 2.12 -8.77
C SER A 58 -7.50 1.84 -7.31
N ILE A 59 -6.47 1.63 -6.49
CA ILE A 59 -6.62 1.19 -5.11
C ILE A 59 -7.39 2.21 -4.25
N PRO A 60 -7.08 3.51 -4.20
CA PRO A 60 -7.82 4.41 -3.31
C PRO A 60 -9.30 4.50 -3.64
N ARG A 61 -9.64 4.49 -4.94
CA ARG A 61 -11.05 4.42 -5.37
C ARG A 61 -11.71 3.12 -4.87
N MET A 62 -11.04 1.98 -5.00
CA MET A 62 -11.56 0.69 -4.53
C MET A 62 -11.72 0.62 -3.00
N LEU A 63 -10.89 1.36 -2.26
CA LEU A 63 -10.95 1.50 -0.81
C LEU A 63 -11.87 2.64 -0.34
N GLY A 64 -12.60 3.30 -1.24
CA GLY A 64 -13.54 4.37 -0.89
C GLY A 64 -12.89 5.71 -0.54
N VAL A 65 -11.60 5.89 -0.81
CA VAL A 65 -10.87 7.13 -0.59
C VAL A 65 -11.21 8.11 -1.71
N SER A 66 -11.83 9.23 -1.34
CA SER A 66 -12.25 10.31 -2.26
C SER A 66 -11.44 11.61 -2.07
N GLY A 67 -10.68 11.73 -0.98
CA GLY A 67 -9.81 12.85 -0.71
C GLY A 67 -8.52 12.80 -1.54
N GLN A 68 -8.01 13.96 -1.90
CA GLN A 68 -6.63 14.08 -2.38
C GLN A 68 -5.69 14.02 -1.15
N PRO A 69 -4.54 13.35 -1.26
CA PRO A 69 -3.54 13.39 -0.21
C PRO A 69 -3.13 14.84 0.07
N THR A 70 -3.03 15.21 1.34
CA THR A 70 -2.57 16.56 1.70
C THR A 70 -1.05 16.54 1.77
N GLN A 71 -0.38 17.34 0.93
CA GLN A 71 1.07 17.47 1.01
C GLN A 71 1.43 18.55 2.04
N VAL A 72 2.27 18.18 3.01
CA VAL A 72 2.88 19.10 3.98
C VAL A 72 4.38 18.91 3.87
N ASP A 73 5.07 19.94 3.36
CA ASP A 73 6.48 19.87 2.96
C ASP A 73 6.76 18.66 2.05
N ASP A 74 7.67 17.78 2.46
CA ASP A 74 8.02 16.53 1.76
C ASP A 74 7.15 15.33 2.19
N MET A 75 6.17 15.52 3.08
CA MET A 75 5.30 14.45 3.56
C MET A 75 3.93 14.47 2.90
N ILE A 76 3.44 13.29 2.55
CA ILE A 76 2.05 13.07 2.16
C ILE A 76 1.29 12.64 3.42
N LEU A 77 0.35 13.47 3.84
CA LEU A 77 -0.63 13.13 4.86
C LEU A 77 -1.82 12.39 4.21
N PRO A 78 -2.25 11.26 4.80
CA PRO A 78 -3.43 10.53 4.34
C PRO A 78 -4.72 11.31 4.53
#